data_AF-A0A2T6N9U6-F1
#
_entry.id   AF-A0A2T6N9U6-F1
#
_cell.length_a   1.000
_cell.length_b   1.000
_cell.length_c   1.000
_cell.angle_alpha   90.00
_cell.angle_beta   90.00
_cell.angle_gamma   90.00
#
_symmetry.space_group_name_H-M   'P 1'
#
loop_
_entity.id
_entity.type
_entity.pdbx_description
1 polymer ?
#
loop_
_entity_poly.entity_id
_entity_poly.type
_entity_poly.pdbx_seq_one_letter_code
_entity_poly.pdbx_strand_id
1 'polypeptide(L)'
;MNVVGIDGCRRGWFFAQLMDSARFRLGVVEHLQALRNTITASDLTLIDIPIGLKSFDEEERKCDREARRLLGPRASSVFPVPCRQVLDCMSYQEGSAVNHSVTGRKLSRQSWGIVAKIAEADRLIRELPEPGKLREMHPEVCFCTLNNGRPMAHNKKRPQGQSERFALLKRHLPHIQTIVGEARHGWRKRDLADDDILDALVGAVSASYAERLVSLPTMTEKDELGLIMEIVFVYCKI
;
A
#
# COMPACT_ATOMS: atom_id res chain seq x y z
N MET A 1 9.20 -12.88 -14.24
CA MET A 1 9.17 -11.84 -13.20
C MET A 1 7.97 -12.14 -12.33
N ASN A 2 8.20 -12.55 -11.10
CA ASN A 2 7.15 -12.96 -10.18
C ASN A 2 6.95 -11.88 -9.12
N VAL A 3 6.05 -10.93 -9.37
CA VAL A 3 5.82 -9.79 -8.49
C VAL A 3 4.38 -9.74 -8.00
N VAL A 4 4.17 -9.14 -6.83
CA VAL A 4 2.85 -9.11 -6.18
C VAL A 4 2.53 -7.68 -5.74
N GLY A 5 1.31 -7.25 -6.00
CA GLY A 5 0.72 -6.06 -5.39
C GLY A 5 -0.42 -6.45 -4.47
N ILE A 6 -0.49 -5.83 -3.29
CA ILE A 6 -1.49 -6.14 -2.26
C ILE A 6 -2.17 -4.84 -1.82
N ASP A 7 -3.48 -4.88 -1.68
CA ASP A 7 -4.27 -3.80 -1.08
C ASP A 7 -5.34 -4.36 -0.12
N GLY A 8 -5.70 -3.57 0.89
CA GLY A 8 -6.74 -3.90 1.85
C GLY A 8 -8.13 -3.71 1.25
N CYS A 9 -8.96 -4.75 1.28
CA CYS A 9 -10.35 -4.67 0.84
C CYS A 9 -11.32 -5.01 1.98
N ARG A 10 -12.63 -4.88 1.73
CA ARG A 10 -13.66 -5.17 2.77
C ARG A 10 -13.57 -6.60 3.31
N ARG A 11 -13.13 -7.56 2.49
CA ARG A 11 -13.03 -8.98 2.85
C ARG A 11 -11.67 -9.41 3.41
N GLY A 12 -10.73 -8.48 3.60
CA GLY A 12 -9.38 -8.77 4.05
C GLY A 12 -8.37 -8.08 3.15
N TRP A 13 -7.70 -8.86 2.32
CA TRP A 13 -6.62 -8.42 1.43
C TRP A 13 -6.85 -8.97 0.02
N PHE A 14 -6.82 -8.08 -0.96
CA PHE A 14 -6.76 -8.47 -2.37
C PHE A 14 -5.30 -8.47 -2.81
N PHE A 15 -4.90 -9.50 -3.56
CA PHE A 15 -3.59 -9.54 -4.19
C PHE A 15 -3.69 -9.76 -5.69
N ALA A 16 -2.78 -9.12 -6.42
CA ALA A 16 -2.53 -9.36 -7.82
C ALA A 16 -1.08 -9.79 -8.01
N GLN A 17 -0.87 -11.05 -8.40
CA GLN A 17 0.44 -11.60 -8.71
C GLN A 17 0.63 -11.66 -10.23
N LEU A 18 1.71 -11.08 -10.72
CA LEU A 18 2.13 -11.10 -12.12
C LEU A 18 3.37 -11.98 -12.23
N MET A 19 3.35 -13.02 -13.06
CA MET A 19 4.46 -13.99 -13.21
C MET A 19 5.22 -13.83 -14.53
N ASP A 20 4.49 -13.46 -15.58
CA ASP A 20 5.01 -13.03 -16.87
C ASP A 20 3.96 -12.20 -17.61
N SER A 21 4.15 -11.94 -18.90
CA SER A 21 3.26 -11.10 -19.71
C SER A 21 1.83 -11.59 -19.80
N ALA A 22 1.56 -12.89 -19.59
CA ALA A 22 0.23 -13.47 -19.75
C ALA A 22 -0.28 -14.24 -18.53
N ARG A 23 0.60 -14.66 -17.61
CA ARG A 23 0.22 -15.41 -16.41
C ARG A 23 0.12 -14.49 -15.21
N PHE A 24 -1.06 -14.49 -14.61
CA PHE A 24 -1.35 -13.81 -13.36
C PHE A 24 -2.17 -14.69 -12.43
N ARG A 25 -2.17 -14.35 -11.15
CA ARG A 25 -3.03 -14.97 -10.14
C ARG A 25 -3.63 -13.88 -9.26
N LEU A 26 -4.93 -13.95 -9.05
CA LEU A 26 -5.68 -13.02 -8.20
C LEU A 26 -6.29 -13.79 -7.03
N GLY A 27 -6.50 -13.10 -5.93
CA GLY A 27 -7.23 -13.68 -4.82
C GLY A 27 -7.59 -12.66 -3.76
N VAL A 28 -8.60 -13.03 -2.97
CA VAL A 28 -8.94 -12.35 -1.72
C VAL A 28 -8.68 -13.32 -0.58
N VAL A 29 -7.89 -12.90 0.40
CA VAL A 29 -7.67 -13.65 1.64
C VAL A 29 -8.15 -12.82 2.82
N GLU A 30 -8.65 -13.49 3.85
CA GLU A 30 -9.14 -12.79 5.05
C GLU A 30 -7.99 -12.20 5.88
N HIS A 31 -6.91 -12.96 6.04
CA HIS A 31 -5.73 -12.58 6.81
C HIS A 31 -4.48 -12.55 5.93
N LEU A 32 -3.63 -11.54 6.12
CA LEU A 32 -2.42 -11.34 5.34
C LEU A 32 -1.46 -12.53 5.44
N GLN A 33 -1.46 -13.23 6.59
CA GLN A 33 -0.65 -14.43 6.83
C GLN A 33 -0.85 -15.52 5.77
N ALA A 34 -2.04 -15.63 5.17
CA ALA A 34 -2.30 -16.57 4.08
C ALA A 34 -1.44 -16.32 2.83
N LEU A 35 -0.86 -15.12 2.68
CA LEU A 35 0.04 -14.77 1.57
C LEU A 35 1.51 -15.02 1.88
N ARG A 36 1.89 -15.54 3.05
CA ARG A 36 3.31 -15.77 3.43
C ARG A 36 4.09 -16.52 2.37
N ASN A 37 3.54 -17.63 1.87
CA ASN A 37 4.21 -18.44 0.84
C ASN A 37 4.28 -17.72 -0.51
N THR A 38 3.23 -16.97 -0.86
CA THR A 38 3.19 -16.15 -2.09
C THR A 38 4.27 -15.07 -2.05
N ILE A 39 4.41 -14.37 -0.91
CA ILE A 39 5.42 -13.34 -0.71
C ILE A 39 6.83 -13.94 -0.74
N THR A 40 7.05 -15.04 -0.02
CA THR A 40 8.36 -15.70 0.04
C THR A 40 8.85 -16.17 -1.33
N ALA A 41 7.93 -16.69 -2.16
CA ALA A 41 8.22 -17.16 -3.51
C ALA A 41 8.25 -16.05 -4.58
N SER A 42 7.84 -14.83 -4.25
CA SER A 42 7.90 -13.68 -5.15
C SER A 42 9.30 -13.07 -5.18
N ASP A 43 9.62 -12.41 -6.30
CA ASP A 43 10.80 -11.58 -6.45
C ASP A 43 10.65 -10.31 -5.59
N LEU A 44 9.45 -9.72 -5.60
CA LEU A 44 9.10 -8.54 -4.81
C LEU A 44 7.58 -8.43 -4.61
N THR A 45 7.15 -8.08 -3.41
CA THR A 45 5.78 -7.74 -3.06
C THR A 45 5.70 -6.30 -2.58
N LEU A 46 4.81 -5.51 -3.18
CA LEU A 46 4.46 -4.17 -2.71
C LEU A 46 3.04 -4.15 -2.12
N ILE A 47 2.87 -3.53 -0.95
CA ILE A 47 1.61 -3.51 -0.21
C ILE A 47 1.21 -2.09 0.19
N ASP A 48 -0.07 -1.74 0.06
CA ASP A 48 -0.64 -0.49 0.57
C ASP A 48 -1.02 -0.63 2.06
N ILE A 49 -0.01 -0.62 2.91
CA ILE A 49 -0.18 -0.52 4.36
C ILE A 49 1.09 0.08 4.97
N PRO A 50 0.98 0.93 6.00
CA PRO A 50 2.15 1.40 6.74
C PRO A 50 2.97 0.23 7.32
N ILE A 51 4.26 0.18 6.98
CA ILE A 51 5.28 -0.71 7.54
C ILE A 51 6.26 0.10 8.38
N GLY A 52 6.47 -0.33 9.61
CA GLY A 52 7.25 0.40 10.61
C GLY A 52 6.48 1.57 11.22
N LEU A 53 6.56 1.73 12.54
CA LEU A 53 5.76 2.72 13.28
C LEU A 53 6.60 3.49 14.28
N LYS A 54 6.31 4.78 14.46
CA LYS A 54 6.90 5.57 15.54
C LYS A 54 6.31 5.12 16.89
N SER A 55 7.17 4.95 17.89
CA SER A 55 6.78 4.60 19.28
C SER A 55 7.03 5.74 20.27
N PHE A 56 7.80 6.72 19.87
CA PHE A 56 8.13 7.94 20.58
C PHE A 56 8.35 9.01 19.51
N ASP A 57 8.33 10.27 19.92
CA ASP A 57 8.39 11.47 19.06
C ASP A 57 7.02 11.93 18.54
N GLU A 58 6.81 13.25 18.61
CA GLU A 58 5.63 13.91 18.04
C GLU A 58 5.73 14.01 16.51
N GLU A 59 6.94 13.86 15.96
CA GLU A 59 7.18 13.83 14.53
C GLU A 59 6.51 12.65 13.81
N GLU A 60 5.89 12.96 12.68
CA GLU A 60 5.39 11.95 11.75
C GLU A 60 6.53 11.15 11.10
N ARG A 61 6.22 9.95 10.60
CA ARG A 61 7.17 9.22 9.74
C ARG A 61 7.59 10.11 8.57
N LYS A 62 8.90 10.19 8.32
CA LYS A 62 9.44 11.07 7.27
C LYS A 62 8.96 10.69 5.88
N CYS A 63 8.80 9.39 5.61
CA CYS A 63 8.23 8.88 4.36
C CYS A 63 6.83 9.44 4.08
N ASP A 64 5.98 9.58 5.10
CA ASP A 64 4.61 10.09 4.94
C ASP A 64 4.63 11.59 4.62
N ARG A 65 5.51 12.35 5.29
CA ARG A 65 5.69 13.79 5.03
C ARG A 65 6.20 14.04 3.61
N GLU A 66 7.19 13.25 3.18
CA GLU A 66 7.75 13.36 1.83
C GLU A 66 6.75 12.91 0.76
N ALA A 67 5.95 11.87 1.03
CA ALA A 67 4.88 11.43 0.13
C ALA A 67 3.83 12.52 -0.06
N ARG A 68 3.42 13.21 1.02
CA ARG A 68 2.53 14.38 0.93
C ARG A 68 3.13 15.50 0.08
N ARG A 69 4.43 15.78 0.26
CA ARG A 69 5.14 16.79 -0.52
C ARG A 69 5.16 16.44 -2.01
N LEU A 70 5.44 15.18 -2.34
CA LEU A 70 5.45 14.68 -3.72
C LEU A 70 4.06 14.78 -4.37
N LEU A 71 3.00 14.47 -3.61
CA LEU A 71 1.63 14.44 -4.12
C LEU A 71 0.96 15.82 -4.25
N GLY A 72 1.47 16.84 -3.57
CA GLY A 72 0.98 18.23 -3.65
C GLY A 72 -0.54 18.33 -3.46
N PRO A 73 -1.35 18.63 -4.51
CA PRO A 73 -2.81 18.68 -4.42
C PRO A 73 -3.49 17.40 -3.90
N ARG A 74 -2.78 16.26 -3.93
CA ARG A 74 -3.23 14.96 -3.42
C ARG A 74 -2.65 14.59 -2.06
N ALA A 75 -1.99 15.51 -1.36
CA ALA A 75 -1.39 15.26 -0.04
C ALA A 75 -2.38 14.64 0.98
N SER A 76 -3.66 14.99 0.92
CA SER A 76 -4.68 14.42 1.82
C SER A 76 -4.96 12.93 1.63
N SER A 77 -4.43 12.30 0.57
CA SER A 77 -4.51 10.84 0.39
C SER A 77 -3.58 10.08 1.34
N VAL A 78 -2.48 10.70 1.78
CA VAL A 78 -1.54 10.14 2.76
C VAL A 78 -1.94 10.63 4.14
N PHE A 79 -2.79 9.85 4.80
CA PHE A 79 -3.27 10.18 6.15
C PHE A 79 -2.22 9.85 7.22
N PRO A 80 -2.27 10.50 8.40
CA PRO A 80 -1.33 10.22 9.48
C PRO A 80 -1.38 8.76 9.95
N VAL A 81 -0.22 8.14 10.10
CA VAL A 81 -0.08 6.77 10.61
C VAL A 81 -0.14 6.78 12.15
N PRO A 82 -0.82 5.81 12.81
CA PRO A 82 -0.85 5.71 14.27
C PRO A 82 0.53 5.44 14.87
N CYS A 83 0.73 5.80 16.15
CA CYS A 83 1.88 5.28 16.89
C CYS A 83 1.73 3.78 17.18
N ARG A 84 2.86 3.11 17.44
CA ARG A 84 2.93 1.66 17.63
C ARG A 84 2.00 1.14 18.74
N GLN A 85 1.90 1.87 19.85
CA GLN A 85 1.08 1.49 21.00
C GLN A 85 -0.42 1.40 20.68
N VAL A 86 -0.88 2.04 19.60
CA VAL A 86 -2.27 1.93 19.15
C VAL A 86 -2.60 0.51 18.68
N LEU A 87 -1.61 -0.28 18.24
CA LEU A 87 -1.84 -1.65 17.77
C LEU A 87 -2.40 -2.57 18.86
N ASP A 88 -2.14 -2.27 20.13
CA ASP A 88 -2.59 -3.04 21.29
C ASP A 88 -3.93 -2.53 21.87
N CYS A 89 -4.47 -1.42 21.33
CA CYS A 89 -5.70 -0.82 21.83
C CYS A 89 -6.95 -1.57 21.32
N MET A 90 -7.96 -1.68 22.17
CA MET A 90 -9.20 -2.42 21.86
C MET A 90 -10.35 -1.52 21.40
N SER A 91 -10.21 -0.21 21.57
CA SER A 91 -11.23 0.76 21.17
C SER A 91 -10.63 2.02 20.55
N TYR A 92 -11.43 2.70 19.72
CA TYR A 92 -11.02 3.98 19.11
C TYR A 92 -10.73 5.04 20.17
N GLN A 93 -11.51 5.09 21.25
CA GLN A 93 -11.35 6.05 22.33
C GLN A 93 -9.99 5.87 23.03
N GLU A 94 -9.67 4.63 23.38
CA GLU A 94 -8.37 4.25 23.94
C GLU A 94 -7.24 4.56 22.97
N GLY A 95 -7.33 4.05 21.73
CA GLY A 95 -6.31 4.27 20.71
C GLY A 95 -6.08 5.76 20.40
N SER A 96 -7.14 6.57 20.38
CA SER A 96 -7.00 8.02 20.19
C SER A 96 -6.39 8.71 21.40
N ALA A 97 -6.64 8.24 22.62
CA ALA A 97 -6.01 8.79 23.83
C ALA A 97 -4.52 8.44 23.87
N VAL A 98 -4.18 7.18 23.60
CA VAL A 98 -2.80 6.69 23.49
C VAL A 98 -2.05 7.44 22.40
N ASN A 99 -2.60 7.53 21.18
CA ASN A 99 -1.97 8.24 20.09
C ASN A 99 -1.71 9.71 20.44
N HIS A 100 -2.66 10.37 21.10
CA HIS A 100 -2.50 11.76 21.52
C HIS A 100 -1.40 11.91 22.59
N SER A 101 -1.32 10.98 23.55
CA SER A 101 -0.29 11.01 24.58
C SER A 101 1.14 10.82 24.04
N VAL A 102 1.29 10.05 22.96
CA VAL A 102 2.60 9.75 22.35
C VAL A 102 2.99 10.77 21.29
N THR A 103 2.03 11.23 20.48
CA THR A 103 2.31 12.01 19.26
C THR A 103 1.81 13.47 19.31
N GLY A 104 1.15 13.87 20.40
CA GLY A 104 0.47 15.15 20.52
C GLY A 104 -0.80 15.29 19.67
N ARG A 105 -1.22 14.24 18.94
CA ARG A 105 -2.30 14.31 17.94
C ARG A 105 -3.36 13.22 18.13
N LYS A 106 -4.62 13.59 17.96
CA LYS A 106 -5.73 12.62 18.00
C LYS A 106 -5.69 11.70 16.79
N LEU A 107 -6.05 10.44 17.01
CA LEU A 107 -6.13 9.45 15.95
C LEU A 107 -7.37 9.69 15.09
N SER A 108 -7.22 9.71 13.76
CA SER A 108 -8.37 9.83 12.87
C SER A 108 -9.14 8.51 12.74
N ARG A 109 -10.44 8.57 12.43
CA ARG A 109 -11.26 7.38 12.15
C ARG A 109 -10.71 6.54 10.99
N GLN A 110 -10.14 7.18 9.98
CA GLN A 110 -9.52 6.49 8.85
C GLN A 110 -8.29 5.70 9.29
N SER A 111 -7.43 6.31 10.11
CA SER A 111 -6.24 5.65 10.65
C SER A 111 -6.61 4.48 11.54
N TRP A 112 -7.60 4.67 12.43
CA TRP A 112 -8.13 3.59 13.26
C TRP A 112 -8.68 2.41 12.43
N GLY A 113 -9.36 2.72 11.32
CA GLY A 113 -9.95 1.72 10.43
C GLY A 113 -8.94 0.74 9.83
N ILE A 114 -7.65 1.08 9.79
CA ILE A 114 -6.59 0.20 9.28
C ILE A 114 -5.66 -0.36 10.35
N VAL A 115 -5.85 -0.03 11.64
CA VAL A 115 -4.98 -0.50 12.74
C VAL A 115 -4.83 -2.03 12.76
N ALA A 116 -5.94 -2.76 12.61
CA ALA A 116 -5.90 -4.23 12.56
C ALA A 116 -5.06 -4.75 11.38
N LYS A 117 -5.12 -4.08 10.22
CA LYS A 117 -4.35 -4.43 9.03
C LYS A 117 -2.86 -4.09 9.19
N ILE A 118 -2.53 -2.96 9.83
CA ILE A 118 -1.16 -2.63 10.20
C ILE A 118 -0.60 -3.71 11.14
N ALA A 119 -1.37 -4.15 12.14
CA ALA A 119 -0.94 -5.19 13.06
C ALA A 119 -0.71 -6.56 12.38
N GLU A 120 -1.51 -6.89 11.35
CA GLU A 120 -1.26 -8.08 10.52
C GLU A 120 0.06 -7.97 9.73
N ALA A 121 0.29 -6.83 9.08
CA ALA A 121 1.51 -6.59 8.31
C ALA A 121 2.77 -6.59 9.20
N ASP A 122 2.68 -5.94 10.36
CA ASP A 122 3.76 -5.87 11.36
C ASP A 122 4.18 -7.25 11.89
N ARG A 123 3.21 -8.15 12.12
CA ARG A 123 3.50 -9.53 12.52
C ARG A 123 4.12 -10.33 11.37
N LEU A 124 3.47 -10.30 10.20
CA LEU A 124 3.91 -11.11 9.06
C LEU A 124 5.35 -10.76 8.63
N ILE A 125 5.69 -9.47 8.50
CA ILE A 125 7.00 -9.07 7.99
C ILE A 125 8.15 -9.55 8.89
N ARG A 126 7.92 -9.61 10.22
CA ARG A 126 8.89 -10.12 11.19
C ARG A 126 9.06 -11.64 11.14
N GLU A 127 8.09 -12.36 10.59
CA GLU A 127 8.12 -13.82 10.41
C GLU A 127 8.62 -14.25 9.02
N LEU A 128 8.85 -13.31 8.11
CA LEU A 128 9.39 -13.61 6.78
C LEU A 128 10.88 -13.96 6.88
N PRO A 129 11.33 -14.98 6.12
CA PRO A 129 12.76 -15.29 6.04
C PRO A 129 13.57 -14.16 5.40
N GLU A 130 12.94 -13.41 4.49
CA GLU A 130 13.50 -12.22 3.83
C GLU A 130 12.52 -11.05 3.95
N PRO A 131 12.57 -10.26 5.04
CA PRO A 131 11.65 -9.13 5.26
C PRO A 131 11.65 -8.11 4.10
N GLY A 132 12.79 -7.94 3.42
CA GLY A 132 12.94 -7.02 2.28
C GLY A 132 12.12 -7.38 1.02
N LYS A 133 11.50 -8.57 0.97
CA LYS A 133 10.57 -8.96 -0.12
C LYS A 133 9.18 -8.34 0.02
N LEU A 134 8.81 -7.85 1.22
CA LEU A 134 7.55 -7.15 1.45
C LEU A 134 7.84 -5.69 1.79
N ARG A 135 7.48 -4.78 0.88
CA ARG A 135 7.77 -3.35 1.04
C ARG A 135 6.50 -2.52 0.92
N GLU A 136 6.45 -1.42 1.66
CA GLU A 136 5.33 -0.49 1.63
C GLU A 136 5.36 0.34 0.35
N MET A 137 4.21 0.45 -0.31
CA MET A 137 3.95 1.40 -1.38
C MET A 137 2.70 2.20 -1.05
N HIS A 138 2.52 3.35 -1.69
CA HIS A 138 1.27 4.11 -1.62
C HIS A 138 0.68 4.27 -3.03
N PRO A 139 -0.57 3.87 -3.31
CA PRO A 139 -1.12 3.83 -4.65
C PRO A 139 -1.06 5.18 -5.37
N GLU A 140 -1.40 6.28 -4.71
CA GLU A 140 -1.34 7.62 -5.34
C GLU A 140 0.09 8.04 -5.68
N VAL A 141 1.10 7.62 -4.91
CA VAL A 141 2.52 7.89 -5.21
C VAL A 141 2.92 7.06 -6.43
N CYS A 142 2.54 5.78 -6.48
CA CYS A 142 2.79 4.91 -7.62
C CYS A 142 2.10 5.41 -8.89
N PHE A 143 0.83 5.80 -8.84
CA PHE A 143 0.12 6.37 -9.97
C PHE A 143 0.73 7.69 -10.43
N CYS A 144 1.09 8.59 -9.51
CA CYS A 144 1.75 9.86 -9.83
C CYS A 144 3.06 9.62 -10.60
N THR A 145 3.88 8.71 -10.10
CA THR A 145 5.22 8.47 -10.62
C THR A 145 5.21 7.72 -11.96
N LEU A 146 4.33 6.72 -12.12
CA LEU A 146 4.05 6.09 -13.42
C LEU A 146 3.42 7.08 -14.42
N ASN A 147 2.74 8.12 -13.95
CA ASN A 147 2.21 9.20 -14.79
C ASN A 147 3.21 10.35 -15.03
N ASN A 148 4.51 10.08 -14.92
CA ASN A 148 5.59 11.06 -15.11
C ASN A 148 5.49 12.26 -14.14
N GLY A 149 5.30 11.96 -12.85
CA GLY A 149 5.26 12.97 -11.78
C GLY A 149 3.98 13.79 -11.74
N ARG A 150 2.93 13.39 -12.47
CA ARG A 150 1.64 14.09 -12.52
C ARG A 150 0.60 13.36 -11.66
N PRO A 151 0.12 13.94 -10.55
CA PRO A 151 -0.93 13.35 -9.74
C PRO A 151 -2.23 13.09 -10.54
N MET A 152 -3.01 12.10 -10.11
CA MET A 152 -4.30 11.76 -10.72
C MET A 152 -5.29 12.94 -10.59
N ALA A 153 -6.00 13.28 -11.67
CA ALA A 153 -6.83 14.48 -11.76
C ALA A 153 -8.19 14.30 -11.05
N HIS A 154 -8.67 13.07 -10.95
CA HIS A 154 -9.94 12.75 -10.32
C HIS A 154 -9.77 11.86 -9.08
N ASN A 155 -10.75 11.95 -8.17
CA ASN A 155 -10.80 11.10 -6.99
C ASN A 155 -11.07 9.64 -7.41
N LYS A 156 -10.37 8.67 -6.81
CA LYS A 156 -10.46 7.24 -7.15
C LYS A 156 -11.86 6.62 -7.03
N LYS A 157 -12.76 7.22 -6.24
CA LYS A 157 -14.15 6.78 -6.09
C LYS A 157 -15.09 7.29 -7.18
N ARG A 158 -14.64 8.21 -8.05
CA ARG A 158 -15.43 8.71 -9.19
C ARG A 158 -15.16 7.85 -10.43
N PRO A 159 -16.14 7.64 -11.31
CA PRO A 159 -15.93 6.92 -12.57
C PRO A 159 -14.76 7.45 -13.40
N GLN A 160 -14.59 8.78 -13.46
CA GLN A 160 -13.46 9.41 -14.16
C GLN A 160 -12.11 9.04 -13.52
N GLY A 161 -12.07 8.92 -12.18
CA GLY A 161 -10.87 8.52 -11.43
C GLY A 161 -10.50 7.05 -11.61
N GLN A 162 -11.50 6.20 -11.78
CA GLN A 162 -11.27 4.78 -12.11
C GLN A 162 -10.76 4.64 -13.55
N SER A 163 -11.40 5.34 -14.49
CA SER A 163 -11.00 5.34 -15.89
C SER A 163 -9.58 5.89 -16.13
N GLU A 164 -9.17 6.97 -15.46
CA GLU A 164 -7.81 7.52 -15.62
C GLU A 164 -6.73 6.55 -15.10
N ARG A 165 -6.96 5.90 -13.93
CA ARG A 165 -6.03 4.91 -13.35
C ARG A 165 -5.95 3.67 -14.21
N PHE A 166 -7.09 3.18 -14.68
CA PHE A 166 -7.15 2.04 -15.60
C PHE A 166 -6.42 2.34 -16.91
N ALA A 167 -6.66 3.51 -17.52
CA ALA A 167 -6.02 3.91 -18.76
C ALA A 167 -4.50 4.07 -18.61
N LEU A 168 -4.03 4.56 -17.46
CA LEU A 168 -2.62 4.62 -17.12
C LEU A 168 -2.02 3.21 -17.01
N LEU A 169 -2.61 2.34 -16.20
CA LEU A 169 -2.12 0.97 -16.02
C LEU A 169 -2.11 0.17 -17.32
N LYS A 170 -3.08 0.39 -18.23
CA LYS A 170 -3.10 -0.26 -19.55
C LYS A 170 -1.82 -0.03 -20.37
N ARG A 171 -1.12 1.09 -20.16
CA ARG A 171 0.16 1.38 -20.83
C ARG A 171 1.30 0.48 -20.36
N HIS A 172 1.20 -0.03 -19.14
CA HIS A 172 2.21 -0.89 -18.51
C HIS A 172 1.79 -2.36 -18.47
N LEU A 173 0.49 -2.61 -18.49
CA LEU A 173 -0.13 -3.93 -18.39
C LEU A 173 -1.19 -4.08 -19.51
N PRO A 174 -0.77 -4.49 -20.73
CA PRO A 174 -1.67 -4.56 -21.89
C PRO A 174 -2.91 -5.44 -21.69
N HIS A 175 -2.80 -6.46 -20.83
CA HIS A 175 -3.88 -7.41 -20.52
C HIS A 175 -4.73 -6.99 -19.31
N ILE A 176 -4.66 -5.74 -18.85
CA ILE A 176 -5.43 -5.27 -17.70
C ILE A 176 -6.94 -5.48 -17.84
N GLN A 177 -7.50 -5.41 -19.05
CA GLN A 177 -8.92 -5.72 -19.30
C GLN A 177 -9.28 -7.12 -18.81
N THR A 178 -8.45 -8.11 -19.16
CA THR A 178 -8.65 -9.51 -18.76
C THR A 178 -8.54 -9.66 -17.25
N ILE A 179 -7.51 -9.06 -16.64
CA ILE A 179 -7.25 -9.15 -15.21
C ILE A 179 -8.39 -8.55 -14.38
N VAL A 180 -8.84 -7.35 -14.74
CA VAL A 180 -9.98 -6.69 -14.06
C VAL A 180 -11.28 -7.47 -14.32
N GLY A 181 -11.45 -8.02 -15.53
CA GLY A 181 -12.57 -8.90 -15.87
C GLY A 181 -12.64 -10.15 -15.00
N GLU A 182 -11.51 -10.84 -14.81
CA GLU A 182 -11.41 -12.01 -13.93
C GLU A 182 -11.68 -11.65 -12.47
N ALA A 183 -11.13 -10.54 -11.97
CA ALA A 183 -11.45 -10.05 -10.64
C ALA A 183 -12.95 -9.79 -10.46
N ARG A 184 -13.62 -9.24 -11.48
CA ARG A 184 -15.06 -8.97 -11.44
C ARG A 184 -15.92 -10.22 -11.59
N HIS A 185 -15.41 -11.24 -12.27
CA HIS A 185 -16.04 -12.55 -12.32
C HIS A 185 -15.96 -13.27 -10.97
N GLY A 186 -14.80 -13.18 -10.28
CA GLY A 186 -14.58 -13.82 -8.99
C GLY A 186 -15.24 -13.12 -7.80
N TRP A 187 -15.31 -11.78 -7.80
CA TRP A 187 -15.77 -11.01 -6.65
C TRP A 187 -16.74 -9.88 -7.00
N ARG A 188 -17.80 -9.78 -6.18
CA ARG A 188 -18.78 -8.69 -6.25
C ARG A 188 -18.13 -7.37 -5.82
N LYS A 189 -18.54 -6.27 -6.46
CA LYS A 189 -18.04 -4.91 -6.15
C LYS A 189 -18.20 -4.50 -4.69
N ARG A 190 -19.22 -5.02 -4.00
CA ARG A 190 -19.39 -4.79 -2.56
C ARG A 190 -18.29 -5.43 -1.72
N ASP A 191 -17.73 -6.56 -2.15
CA ASP A 191 -16.74 -7.37 -1.41
C ASP A 191 -15.30 -6.93 -1.74
N LEU A 192 -15.09 -6.49 -2.99
CA LEU A 192 -13.82 -6.00 -3.52
C LEU A 192 -14.13 -4.79 -4.40
N ALA A 193 -13.74 -3.58 -4.00
CA ALA A 193 -14.03 -2.38 -4.77
C ALA A 193 -13.16 -2.27 -6.03
N ASP A 194 -13.53 -1.41 -6.98
CA ASP A 194 -12.74 -1.24 -8.21
C ASP A 194 -11.43 -0.51 -7.93
N ASP A 195 -11.43 0.44 -6.99
CA ASP A 195 -10.22 1.09 -6.51
C ASP A 195 -9.27 0.10 -5.86
N ASP A 196 -9.74 -0.80 -5.00
CA ASP A 196 -8.88 -1.81 -4.36
C ASP A 196 -8.15 -2.72 -5.39
N ILE A 197 -8.83 -3.04 -6.50
CA ILE A 197 -8.21 -3.81 -7.60
C ILE A 197 -7.10 -3.00 -8.26
N LEU A 198 -7.38 -1.74 -8.60
CA LEU A 198 -6.42 -0.88 -9.30
C LEU A 198 -5.24 -0.52 -8.40
N ASP A 199 -5.46 -0.37 -7.09
CA ASP A 199 -4.45 -0.08 -6.09
C ASP A 199 -3.50 -1.28 -5.91
N ALA A 200 -4.03 -2.51 -5.84
CA ALA A 200 -3.18 -3.70 -5.88
C ALA A 200 -2.42 -3.84 -7.22
N LEU A 201 -3.08 -3.56 -8.36
CA LEU A 201 -2.43 -3.64 -9.67
C LEU A 201 -1.32 -2.62 -9.85
N VAL A 202 -1.47 -1.39 -9.35
CA VAL A 202 -0.38 -0.40 -9.41
C VAL A 202 0.80 -0.83 -8.54
N GLY A 203 0.55 -1.50 -7.40
CA GLY A 203 1.60 -2.16 -6.63
C GLY A 203 2.37 -3.21 -7.43
N ALA A 204 1.66 -4.13 -8.09
CA ALA A 204 2.27 -5.19 -8.89
C ALA A 204 3.04 -4.63 -10.11
N VAL A 205 2.49 -3.61 -10.77
CA VAL A 205 3.16 -2.92 -11.88
C VAL A 205 4.40 -2.17 -11.38
N SER A 206 4.33 -1.45 -10.27
CA SER A 206 5.51 -0.78 -9.70
C SER A 206 6.60 -1.78 -9.32
N ALA A 207 6.22 -2.91 -8.72
CA ALA A 207 7.13 -4.00 -8.39
C ALA A 207 7.83 -4.58 -9.63
N SER A 208 7.16 -4.55 -10.78
CA SER A 208 7.72 -5.00 -12.06
C SER A 208 8.88 -4.13 -12.60
N TYR A 209 9.12 -2.97 -12.00
CA TYR A 209 10.25 -2.09 -12.29
C TYR A 209 11.22 -2.05 -11.11
N ALA A 210 11.50 -3.22 -10.50
CA ALA A 210 12.30 -3.34 -9.27
C ALA A 210 13.65 -2.61 -9.34
N GLU A 211 14.32 -2.64 -10.50
CA GLU A 211 15.59 -1.98 -10.77
C GLU A 211 15.51 -0.45 -10.80
N ARG A 212 14.30 0.11 -10.89
CA ARG A 212 14.00 1.54 -10.89
C ARG A 212 13.31 2.01 -9.61
N LEU A 213 13.07 1.12 -8.65
CA LEU A 213 12.42 1.51 -7.40
C LEU A 213 13.37 2.35 -6.54
N VAL A 214 12.81 3.42 -6.00
CA VAL A 214 13.43 4.29 -5.00
C VAL A 214 12.49 4.44 -3.81
N SER A 215 13.01 4.92 -2.68
CA SER A 215 12.25 5.09 -1.44
C SER A 215 12.08 6.57 -1.08
N LEU A 216 10.94 6.88 -0.47
CA LEU A 216 10.82 8.03 0.43
C LEU A 216 10.97 7.54 1.87
N PRO A 217 11.84 8.13 2.70
CA PRO A 217 12.93 9.02 2.30
C PRO A 217 14.07 8.27 1.60
N THR A 218 14.97 9.01 0.94
CA THR A 218 16.19 8.42 0.34
C THR A 218 17.07 7.75 1.40
N MET A 219 17.17 8.35 2.59
CA MET A 219 17.79 7.71 3.75
C MET A 219 16.69 7.22 4.69
N THR A 220 16.39 5.93 4.60
CA THR A 220 15.31 5.29 5.35
C THR A 220 15.59 5.27 6.84
N GLU A 221 14.54 5.48 7.63
CA GLU A 221 14.55 5.28 9.08
C GLU A 221 14.05 3.87 9.41
N LYS A 222 14.43 3.37 10.58
CA LYS A 222 13.87 2.13 11.14
C LYS A 222 13.10 2.46 12.41
N ASP A 223 12.05 1.69 12.68
CA ASP A 223 11.40 1.73 13.98
C ASP A 223 12.18 0.94 15.05
N GLU A 224 11.64 0.90 16.27
CA GLU A 224 12.25 0.19 17.39
C GLU A 224 12.33 -1.34 17.21
N LEU A 225 11.56 -1.91 16.28
CA LEU A 225 11.59 -3.32 15.92
C LEU A 225 12.51 -3.60 14.71
N GLY A 226 13.18 -2.57 14.19
CA GLY A 226 14.07 -2.66 13.03
C GLY A 226 13.35 -2.67 11.68
N LEU A 227 12.04 -2.43 11.64
CA LEU A 227 11.28 -2.35 10.39
C LEU A 227 11.58 -1.03 9.69
N ILE A 228 11.81 -1.09 8.38
CA ILE A 228 12.14 0.06 7.56
C ILE A 228 10.86 0.87 7.31
N MET A 229 10.87 2.15 7.71
CA MET A 229 9.81 3.11 7.41
C MET A 229 10.12 3.78 6.08
N GLU A 230 9.49 3.28 5.02
CA GLU A 230 9.68 3.77 3.66
C GLU A 230 8.38 3.70 2.85
N ILE A 231 8.28 4.51 1.80
CA ILE A 231 7.29 4.35 0.74
C ILE A 231 8.06 4.19 -0.57
N VAL A 232 7.94 3.04 -1.22
CA VAL A 232 8.67 2.73 -2.44
C VAL A 232 7.84 3.02 -3.68
N PHE A 233 8.50 3.51 -4.73
CA PHE A 233 7.86 3.89 -5.98
C PHE A 233 8.86 3.86 -7.14
N VAL A 234 8.34 3.83 -8.37
CA VAL A 234 9.19 3.82 -9.58
C VAL A 234 9.77 5.21 -9.82
N TYR A 235 11.09 5.32 -9.90
CA TYR A 235 11.74 6.58 -10.21
C TYR A 235 11.25 7.16 -11.56
N CYS A 236 10.85 8.43 -11.52
CA CYS A 236 10.65 9.27 -12.68
C CYS A 236 11.38 10.60 -12.46
N LYS A 237 11.93 11.16 -13.54
CA LYS A 237 12.42 12.54 -13.52
C LYS A 237 11.21 13.45 -13.44
N ILE A 238 11.02 14.08 -12.29
CA ILE A 238 10.00 15.12 -12.05
C ILE A 238 10.60 16.47 -12.44
#